data_AF-A0A1E1K5D0-F1
#
_entry.id   AF-A0A1E1K5D0-F1
#
_cell.length_a   1.000
_cell.length_b   1.000
_cell.length_c   1.000
_cell.angle_alpha   90.00
_cell.angle_beta   90.00
_cell.angle_gamma   90.00
#
_symmetry.space_group_name_H-M   'P 1'
#
loop_
_entity.id
_entity.type
_entity.pdbx_description
1 polymer ?
#
loop_
_entity_poly.entity_id
_entity_poly.type
_entity_poly.pdbx_seq_one_letter_code
_entity_poly.pdbx_strand_id
1 'polypeptide(L)'
;MVSFTSLLVAASAFTGVFSAPNVDVAERAPGALSERAGTPSATGFNNGFYFSWWTDGKAQATYTNGAAGQYSINWSGNNGNLVGGKGWQPGTANRVIKYNANYKPNGNSYLSIYGWTKNPLVEYYIVESFGTYNPSSGATKKGTVVADGDTYDVYQSTRVNAPSISGTATFQQYWSVRRNKRTSGSVTVATHFAAWAKFGMKLGNTFDYQIVATEGYFSSGSATVTVS
;
A
#
# COMPACT_ATOMS: atom_id res chain seq x y z
N MET A 1 54.40 -73.05 32.51
CA MET A 1 53.58 -74.24 32.19
C MET A 1 52.50 -74.36 33.25
N VAL A 2 51.28 -74.69 32.81
CA VAL A 2 50.06 -75.01 33.58
C VAL A 2 49.42 -73.82 34.34
N SER A 3 48.11 -73.62 34.48
CA SER A 3 46.87 -73.64 33.66
C SER A 3 45.70 -73.48 34.66
N PHE A 4 44.52 -73.02 34.18
CA PHE A 4 43.16 -73.21 34.78
C PHE A 4 42.78 -72.38 36.03
N THR A 5 41.59 -71.80 36.25
CA THR A 5 40.35 -71.52 35.47
C THR A 5 39.44 -70.57 36.30
N SER A 6 38.56 -69.84 35.62
CA SER A 6 37.15 -69.53 36.00
C SER A 6 36.76 -68.53 37.12
N LEU A 7 36.20 -67.42 36.64
CA LEU A 7 34.82 -66.91 36.83
C LEU A 7 34.41 -66.08 38.06
N LEU A 8 33.51 -65.11 37.77
CA LEU A 8 32.57 -64.34 38.62
C LEU A 8 33.10 -62.97 39.11
N VAL A 9 32.40 -61.82 39.03
CA VAL A 9 31.02 -61.45 38.64
C VAL A 9 31.03 -59.97 38.22
N ALA A 10 30.29 -59.64 37.17
CA ALA A 10 29.99 -58.28 36.76
C ALA A 10 28.80 -57.72 37.58
N ALA A 11 28.95 -56.50 38.09
CA ALA A 11 27.84 -55.69 38.60
C ALA A 11 27.93 -54.29 37.98
N SER A 12 27.45 -54.15 36.75
CA SER A 12 27.24 -52.85 36.11
C SER A 12 25.83 -52.35 36.47
N ALA A 13 25.76 -51.25 37.20
CA ALA A 13 24.52 -50.55 37.46
C ALA A 13 23.98 -49.96 36.14
N PHE A 14 22.83 -50.46 35.67
CA PHE A 14 22.07 -49.83 34.60
C PHE A 14 21.29 -48.65 35.19
N THR A 15 21.69 -47.43 34.87
CA THR A 15 20.83 -46.25 35.03
C THR A 15 19.73 -46.31 33.97
N GLY A 16 18.51 -46.61 34.37
CA GLY A 16 17.34 -46.47 33.50
C GLY A 16 17.09 -44.99 33.20
N VAL A 17 17.40 -44.56 31.98
CA VAL A 17 16.82 -43.34 31.42
C VAL A 17 15.43 -43.70 30.94
N PHE A 18 14.39 -43.18 31.59
CA PHE A 18 13.04 -43.22 31.04
C PHE A 18 13.01 -42.34 29.78
N SER A 19 13.11 -42.96 28.61
CA SER A 19 12.62 -42.35 27.38
C SER A 19 11.08 -42.45 27.41
N ALA A 20 10.41 -41.36 27.77
CA ALA A 20 8.97 -41.28 27.58
C ALA A 20 8.67 -41.35 26.07
N PRO A 21 7.81 -42.28 25.61
CA PRO A 21 7.44 -42.36 24.21
C PRO A 21 6.45 -41.24 23.88
N ASN A 22 6.68 -40.61 22.73
CA ASN A 22 5.70 -40.04 21.83
C ASN A 22 4.63 -39.14 22.48
N VAL A 23 4.90 -37.83 22.50
CA VAL A 23 3.82 -36.87 22.36
C VAL A 23 3.13 -37.17 21.04
N ASP A 24 1.93 -37.76 21.10
CA ASP A 24 1.00 -37.74 20.01
C ASP A 24 0.86 -36.30 19.55
N VAL A 25 1.45 -35.99 18.39
CA VAL A 25 1.20 -34.73 17.71
C VAL A 25 -0.25 -34.83 17.28
N ALA A 26 -1.15 -34.34 18.13
CA ALA A 26 -2.56 -34.23 17.80
C ALA A 26 -2.65 -33.59 16.41
N GLU A 27 -3.16 -34.36 15.45
CA GLU A 27 -3.43 -33.90 14.11
C GLU A 27 -4.28 -32.63 14.25
N ARG A 28 -3.68 -31.46 14.00
CA ARG A 28 -4.43 -30.22 13.91
C ARG A 28 -5.42 -30.45 12.78
N ALA A 29 -6.69 -30.63 13.14
CA ALA A 29 -7.79 -30.59 12.19
C ALA A 29 -7.53 -29.40 11.25
N PRO A 30 -7.70 -29.55 9.93
CA PRO A 30 -7.55 -28.43 9.00
C PRO A 30 -8.61 -27.40 9.37
N GLY A 31 -8.26 -26.47 10.27
CA GLY A 31 -9.03 -25.28 10.51
C GLY A 31 -9.21 -24.64 9.15
N ALA A 32 -10.45 -24.36 8.78
CA ALA A 32 -10.83 -23.84 7.48
C ALA A 32 -9.77 -22.84 7.00
N LEU A 33 -8.93 -23.26 6.05
CA LEU A 33 -7.94 -22.40 5.46
C LEU A 33 -8.74 -21.37 4.69
N SER A 34 -8.99 -20.22 5.32
CA SER A 34 -9.57 -19.08 4.63
C SER A 34 -8.62 -18.74 3.48
N GLU A 35 -9.16 -18.73 2.26
CA GLU A 35 -8.41 -18.34 1.08
C GLU A 35 -7.73 -17.00 1.35
N ARG A 36 -6.39 -16.94 1.27
CA ARG A 36 -5.68 -15.67 1.45
C ARG A 36 -6.11 -14.76 0.30
N ALA A 37 -6.85 -13.71 0.60
CA ALA A 37 -7.26 -12.65 -0.34
C ALA A 37 -6.08 -11.85 -0.95
N GLY A 38 -4.85 -12.32 -0.80
CA GLY A 38 -3.63 -11.74 -1.34
C GLY A 38 -2.68 -11.21 -0.26
N THR A 39 -1.95 -10.14 -0.57
CA THR A 39 -0.94 -9.56 0.31
C THR A 39 -1.64 -8.79 1.46
N PRO A 40 -1.35 -9.08 2.75
CA PRO A 40 -1.91 -8.30 3.87
C PRO A 40 -1.46 -6.84 3.84
N SER A 41 -2.32 -5.92 4.30
CA SER A 41 -1.98 -4.49 4.45
C SER A 41 -0.71 -4.31 5.28
N ALA A 42 0.21 -3.47 4.81
CA ALA A 42 1.48 -3.21 5.44
C ALA A 42 2.06 -1.87 4.99
N THR A 43 2.88 -1.26 5.84
CA THR A 43 3.71 -0.12 5.50
C THR A 43 5.15 -0.37 5.93
N GLY A 44 6.09 0.40 5.39
CA GLY A 44 7.49 0.28 5.79
C GLY A 44 8.44 0.85 4.76
N PHE A 45 9.69 0.40 4.80
CA PHE A 45 10.71 0.80 3.85
C PHE A 45 11.22 -0.40 3.07
N ASN A 46 11.43 -0.21 1.78
CA ASN A 46 12.01 -1.21 0.90
C ASN A 46 12.93 -0.52 -0.12
N ASN A 47 14.19 -0.95 -0.19
CA ASN A 47 15.19 -0.44 -1.13
C ASN A 47 15.32 1.10 -1.13
N GLY A 48 15.25 1.72 0.06
CA GLY A 48 15.38 3.16 0.24
C GLY A 48 14.10 3.99 0.04
N PHE A 49 12.98 3.36 -0.32
CA PHE A 49 11.68 4.03 -0.50
C PHE A 49 10.69 3.61 0.58
N TYR A 50 9.87 4.55 1.03
CA TYR A 50 8.69 4.21 1.83
C TYR A 50 7.65 3.52 0.95
N PHE A 51 6.93 2.54 1.49
CA PHE A 51 5.76 1.97 0.86
C PHE A 51 4.57 1.97 1.80
N SER A 52 3.38 2.12 1.22
CA SER A 52 2.10 1.87 1.87
C SER A 52 1.29 0.95 0.99
N TRP A 53 0.73 -0.09 1.57
CA TRP A 53 -0.22 -1.01 0.95
C TRP A 53 -1.39 -1.22 1.90
N TRP A 54 -2.59 -0.92 1.41
CA TRP A 54 -3.82 -1.13 2.14
C TRP A 54 -4.86 -1.79 1.24
N THR A 55 -5.58 -2.76 1.81
CA THR A 55 -6.76 -3.39 1.21
C THR A 55 -7.82 -3.64 2.28
N ASP A 56 -9.10 -3.57 1.88
CA ASP A 56 -10.21 -4.01 2.72
C ASP A 56 -10.38 -5.55 2.78
N GLY A 57 -9.51 -6.30 2.08
CA GLY A 57 -9.47 -7.75 2.07
C GLY A 57 -10.54 -8.43 1.21
N LYS A 58 -11.36 -7.66 0.48
CA LYS A 58 -12.44 -8.22 -0.36
C LYS A 58 -12.02 -8.55 -1.79
N ALA A 59 -11.06 -7.79 -2.33
CA ALA A 59 -10.45 -8.08 -3.63
C ALA A 59 -9.38 -9.17 -3.46
N GLN A 60 -9.19 -10.02 -4.47
CA GLN A 60 -7.96 -10.82 -4.56
C GLN A 60 -6.85 -9.89 -5.08
N ALA A 61 -5.94 -9.47 -4.20
CA ALA A 61 -4.97 -8.44 -4.52
C ALA A 61 -3.55 -8.74 -4.03
N THR A 62 -2.60 -8.81 -4.97
CA THR A 62 -1.19 -9.04 -4.65
C THR A 62 -0.39 -7.75 -4.87
N TYR A 63 0.16 -7.21 -3.79
CA TYR A 63 1.16 -6.14 -3.80
C TYR A 63 2.57 -6.73 -3.67
N THR A 64 3.48 -6.29 -4.53
CA THR A 64 4.89 -6.72 -4.50
C THR A 64 5.82 -5.52 -4.55
N ASN A 65 6.75 -5.46 -3.59
CA ASN A 65 7.86 -4.51 -3.61
C ASN A 65 8.94 -4.98 -4.60
N GLY A 66 9.26 -4.16 -5.59
CA GLY A 66 10.36 -4.38 -6.53
C GLY A 66 11.66 -3.66 -6.13
N ALA A 67 12.65 -3.67 -7.01
CA ALA A 67 13.92 -2.96 -6.82
C ALA A 67 13.72 -1.44 -6.73
N ALA A 68 14.51 -0.76 -5.88
CA ALA A 68 14.46 0.69 -5.69
C ALA A 68 13.00 1.19 -5.49
N GLY A 69 12.57 2.19 -6.26
CA GLY A 69 11.22 2.76 -6.21
C GLY A 69 10.16 1.96 -6.96
N GLN A 70 10.44 0.74 -7.42
CA GLN A 70 9.48 -0.09 -8.14
C GLN A 70 8.52 -0.82 -7.18
N TYR A 71 7.24 -0.86 -7.55
CA TYR A 71 6.25 -1.80 -6.99
C TYR A 71 5.35 -2.35 -8.10
N SER A 72 4.67 -3.46 -7.83
CA SER A 72 3.60 -3.97 -8.68
C SER A 72 2.37 -4.37 -7.88
N ILE A 73 1.21 -4.21 -8.50
CA ILE A 73 -0.10 -4.60 -7.95
C ILE A 73 -0.84 -5.36 -9.04
N ASN A 74 -1.35 -6.54 -8.70
CA ASN A 74 -2.35 -7.24 -9.49
C ASN A 74 -3.60 -7.40 -8.62
N TRP A 75 -4.77 -7.05 -9.15
CA TRP A 75 -6.02 -7.19 -8.42
C TRP A 75 -7.14 -7.73 -9.30
N SER A 76 -8.04 -8.50 -8.71
CA SER A 76 -9.17 -9.13 -9.40
C SER A 76 -10.37 -9.30 -8.45
N GLY A 77 -11.46 -9.85 -8.98
CA GLY A 77 -12.69 -10.13 -8.24
C GLY A 77 -13.77 -9.03 -8.36
N ASN A 78 -13.46 -7.88 -8.96
CA ASN A 78 -14.40 -6.76 -9.16
C ASN A 78 -15.15 -6.36 -7.87
N ASN A 79 -14.46 -6.42 -6.73
CA ASN A 79 -14.99 -6.11 -5.41
C ASN A 79 -13.93 -5.38 -4.58
N GLY A 80 -14.35 -4.72 -3.51
CA GLY A 80 -13.46 -4.13 -2.52
C GLY A 80 -12.78 -2.84 -2.93
N ASN A 81 -11.90 -2.38 -2.04
CA ASN A 81 -11.01 -1.25 -2.27
C ASN A 81 -9.58 -1.60 -1.85
N LEU A 82 -8.61 -1.09 -2.62
CA LEU A 82 -7.19 -1.23 -2.36
C LEU A 82 -6.46 0.02 -2.82
N VAL A 83 -5.45 0.44 -2.06
CA VAL A 83 -4.55 1.52 -2.43
C VAL A 83 -3.13 1.16 -2.01
N GLY A 84 -2.17 1.34 -2.91
CA GLY A 84 -0.78 1.22 -2.51
C GLY A 84 0.23 1.67 -3.53
N GLY A 85 1.46 1.83 -3.05
CA GLY A 85 2.57 2.27 -3.86
C GLY A 85 3.81 2.64 -3.05
N LYS A 86 4.74 3.35 -3.69
CA LYS A 86 6.04 3.75 -3.12
C LYS A 86 6.28 5.24 -3.21
N GLY A 87 7.14 5.74 -2.32
CA GLY A 87 7.58 7.14 -2.28
C GLY A 87 8.35 7.43 -1.00
N TRP A 88 7.86 8.40 -0.23
CA TRP A 88 8.59 9.00 0.88
C TRP A 88 7.74 9.14 2.14
N GLN A 89 8.40 9.05 3.28
CA GLN A 89 7.86 9.42 4.58
C GLN A 89 8.98 10.13 5.38
N PRO A 90 8.82 11.41 5.74
CA PRO A 90 7.67 12.25 5.45
C PRO A 90 7.59 12.70 3.98
N GLY A 91 6.38 13.07 3.56
CA GLY A 91 6.12 13.85 2.36
C GLY A 91 6.69 15.26 2.48
N THR A 92 6.77 15.98 1.37
CA THR A 92 7.19 17.40 1.37
C THR A 92 6.35 18.21 0.40
N ALA A 93 6.35 19.53 0.60
CA ALA A 93 5.60 20.47 -0.23
C ALA A 93 6.30 20.85 -1.55
N ASN A 94 7.56 20.43 -1.74
CA ASN A 94 8.44 20.93 -2.80
C ASN A 94 9.06 19.83 -3.67
N ARG A 95 8.64 18.57 -3.50
CA ARG A 95 9.19 17.45 -4.26
C ARG A 95 8.74 17.49 -5.72
N VAL A 96 9.68 17.25 -6.63
CA VAL A 96 9.35 16.84 -8.01
C VAL A 96 9.42 15.33 -8.05
N ILE A 97 8.28 14.67 -8.27
CA ILE A 97 8.19 13.21 -8.28
C ILE A 97 8.25 12.73 -9.72
N LYS A 98 9.20 11.87 -10.04
CA LYS A 98 9.25 11.21 -11.35
C LYS A 98 8.68 9.80 -11.23
N TYR A 99 7.91 9.40 -12.22
CA TYR A 99 7.37 8.05 -12.27
C TYR A 99 7.23 7.53 -13.69
N ASN A 100 7.29 6.20 -13.82
CA ASN A 100 6.95 5.48 -15.03
C ASN A 100 6.08 4.28 -14.66
N ALA A 101 4.91 4.16 -15.27
CA ALA A 101 3.94 3.14 -14.97
C ALA A 101 3.49 2.38 -16.22
N ASN A 102 3.51 1.06 -16.12
CA ASN A 102 2.70 0.18 -16.94
C ASN A 102 1.37 -0.06 -16.20
N TYR A 103 0.38 0.79 -16.46
CA TYR A 103 -0.89 0.84 -15.75
C TYR A 103 -2.04 0.34 -16.64
N LYS A 104 -2.62 -0.80 -16.29
CA LYS A 104 -3.62 -1.53 -17.08
C LYS A 104 -4.86 -1.85 -16.22
N PRO A 105 -5.66 -0.84 -15.83
CA PRO A 105 -6.89 -1.07 -15.10
C PRO A 105 -7.98 -1.65 -16.03
N ASN A 106 -8.86 -2.47 -15.45
CA ASN A 106 -10.12 -2.88 -16.04
C ASN A 106 -11.27 -2.50 -15.09
N GLY A 107 -11.85 -1.34 -15.32
CA GLY A 107 -12.87 -0.74 -14.45
C GLY A 107 -12.37 0.48 -13.68
N ASN A 108 -12.93 0.70 -12.49
CA ASN A 108 -12.61 1.89 -11.70
C ASN A 108 -11.27 1.72 -10.96
N SER A 109 -10.33 2.63 -11.23
CA SER A 109 -8.97 2.60 -10.69
C SER A 109 -8.28 3.93 -10.95
N TYR A 110 -7.33 4.31 -10.11
CA TYR A 110 -6.59 5.58 -10.22
C TYR A 110 -5.08 5.34 -10.15
N LEU A 111 -4.32 6.16 -10.87
CA LEU A 111 -2.87 6.33 -10.74
C LEU A 111 -2.60 7.77 -10.34
N SER A 112 -2.03 7.99 -9.16
CA SER A 112 -1.91 9.33 -8.58
C SER A 112 -0.69 9.51 -7.71
N ILE A 113 -0.25 10.75 -7.55
CA ILE A 113 0.48 11.14 -6.35
C ILE A 113 -0.54 11.22 -5.21
N TYR A 114 -0.29 10.49 -4.14
CA TYR A 114 -1.20 10.30 -3.03
C TYR A 114 -0.48 10.51 -1.71
N GLY A 115 -1.13 11.15 -0.75
CA GLY A 115 -0.57 11.29 0.57
C GLY A 115 -1.48 11.99 1.55
N TRP A 116 -0.93 12.24 2.73
CA TRP A 116 -1.67 12.81 3.84
C TRP A 116 -0.91 13.95 4.52
N THR A 117 -1.67 14.84 5.13
CA THR A 117 -1.17 15.82 6.11
C THR A 117 -1.98 15.76 7.40
N LYS A 118 -1.37 16.18 8.50
CA LYS A 118 -2.00 16.32 9.81
C LYS A 118 -2.08 17.80 10.21
N ASN A 119 -3.10 18.14 10.99
CA ASN A 119 -3.38 19.49 11.50
C ASN A 119 -3.47 20.58 10.41
N PRO A 120 -4.53 20.59 9.58
CA PRO A 120 -5.67 19.65 9.53
C PRO A 120 -5.36 18.28 8.92
N LEU A 121 -6.19 17.28 9.23
CA LEU A 121 -6.18 15.98 8.56
C LEU A 121 -6.71 16.15 7.13
N VAL A 122 -5.85 15.91 6.14
CA VAL A 122 -6.19 16.01 4.72
C VAL A 122 -5.59 14.82 3.99
N GLU A 123 -6.42 14.17 3.18
CA GLU A 123 -5.99 13.21 2.17
C GLU A 123 -5.91 13.95 0.83
N TYR A 124 -4.86 13.76 0.06
CA TYR A 124 -4.70 14.49 -1.19
C TYR A 124 -4.29 13.60 -2.35
N TYR A 125 -4.75 13.99 -3.54
CA TYR A 125 -4.54 13.29 -4.80
C TYR A 125 -4.16 14.26 -5.90
N ILE A 126 -3.08 13.94 -6.62
CA ILE A 126 -2.76 14.50 -7.93
C ILE A 126 -2.89 13.33 -8.91
N VAL A 127 -4.06 13.21 -9.54
CA VAL A 127 -4.45 12.08 -10.39
C VAL A 127 -3.91 12.28 -11.80
N GLU A 128 -3.02 11.39 -12.22
CA GLU A 128 -2.36 11.42 -13.52
C GLU A 128 -3.09 10.57 -14.56
N SER A 129 -3.74 9.48 -14.13
CA SER A 129 -4.60 8.65 -14.96
C SER A 129 -5.67 7.96 -14.10
N PHE A 130 -6.76 7.56 -14.74
CA PHE A 130 -7.83 6.79 -14.12
C PHE A 130 -8.49 5.89 -15.16
N GLY A 131 -9.16 4.84 -14.69
CA GLY A 131 -9.90 3.89 -15.52
C GLY A 131 -11.21 4.47 -16.03
N THR A 132 -12.32 3.78 -15.75
CA THR A 132 -13.65 4.11 -16.30
C THR A 132 -14.34 5.27 -15.61
N TYR A 133 -13.95 5.62 -14.39
CA TYR A 133 -14.62 6.63 -13.57
C TYR A 133 -13.63 7.70 -13.10
N ASN A 134 -14.02 8.98 -13.21
CA ASN A 134 -13.24 10.08 -12.67
C ASN A 134 -13.46 10.15 -11.15
N PRO A 135 -12.41 9.97 -10.31
CA PRO A 135 -12.54 9.90 -8.85
C PRO A 135 -13.20 11.14 -8.23
N SER A 136 -13.14 12.29 -8.89
CA SER A 136 -13.64 13.56 -8.33
C SER A 136 -15.06 13.91 -8.75
N SER A 137 -15.81 13.00 -9.40
CA SER A 137 -17.14 13.33 -9.96
C SER A 137 -18.18 13.73 -8.90
N GLY A 138 -18.01 13.29 -7.65
CA GLY A 138 -18.84 13.71 -6.51
C GLY A 138 -18.28 14.88 -5.70
N ALA A 139 -17.16 15.47 -6.11
CA ALA A 139 -16.48 16.53 -5.38
C ALA A 139 -16.86 17.93 -5.91
N THR A 140 -16.73 18.95 -5.06
CA THR A 140 -16.99 20.34 -5.44
C THR A 140 -15.81 20.88 -6.24
N LYS A 141 -16.07 21.36 -7.47
CA LYS A 141 -15.03 22.01 -8.29
C LYS A 141 -14.62 23.35 -7.68
N LYS A 142 -13.31 23.58 -7.60
CA LYS A 142 -12.70 24.78 -7.01
C LYS A 142 -12.01 25.66 -8.04
N GLY A 143 -11.54 25.07 -9.14
CA GLY A 143 -10.87 25.80 -10.22
C GLY A 143 -10.08 24.86 -11.12
N THR A 144 -9.02 25.40 -11.71
CA THR A 144 -8.04 24.65 -12.51
C THR A 144 -6.63 25.12 -12.20
N VAL A 145 -5.64 24.28 -12.49
CA VAL A 145 -4.22 24.64 -12.45
C VAL A 145 -3.52 24.05 -13.67
N VAL A 146 -2.60 24.81 -14.27
CA VAL A 146 -1.70 24.30 -15.31
C VAL A 146 -0.39 23.87 -14.64
N ALA A 147 0.00 22.61 -14.82
CA ALA A 147 1.21 22.03 -14.26
C ALA A 147 1.74 20.95 -15.20
N ASP A 148 3.07 20.82 -15.29
CA ASP A 148 3.74 19.72 -15.98
C ASP A 148 3.15 19.42 -17.38
N GLY A 149 2.90 20.48 -18.14
CA GLY A 149 2.43 20.47 -19.52
C GLY A 149 0.93 20.21 -19.74
N ASP A 150 0.09 20.22 -18.72
CA ASP A 150 -1.37 20.06 -18.90
C ASP A 150 -2.20 20.81 -17.85
N THR A 151 -3.51 20.87 -18.09
CA THR A 151 -4.50 21.38 -17.16
C THR A 151 -5.00 20.27 -16.23
N TYR A 152 -5.10 20.60 -14.95
CA TYR A 152 -5.75 19.81 -13.92
C TYR A 152 -7.00 20.54 -13.46
N ASP A 153 -8.12 19.82 -13.39
CA ASP A 153 -9.31 20.30 -12.70
C ASP A 153 -9.14 20.07 -11.19
N VAL A 154 -9.41 21.11 -10.39
CA VAL A 154 -9.20 21.08 -8.94
C VAL A 154 -10.53 20.91 -8.21
N TYR A 155 -10.59 19.96 -7.28
CA TYR A 155 -11.78 19.65 -6.50
C TYR A 155 -11.51 19.46 -5.01
N GLN A 156 -12.57 19.61 -4.23
CA GLN A 156 -12.58 19.35 -2.80
C GLN A 156 -13.81 18.52 -2.42
N SER A 157 -13.61 17.49 -1.59
CA SER A 157 -14.69 16.72 -0.97
C SER A 157 -14.43 16.55 0.53
N THR A 158 -15.44 16.07 1.25
CA THR A 158 -15.35 15.74 2.68
C THR A 158 -15.68 14.27 2.85
N ARG A 159 -14.85 13.54 3.59
CA ARG A 159 -15.12 12.18 4.05
C ARG A 159 -15.57 12.27 5.50
N VAL A 160 -16.75 11.74 5.80
CA VAL A 160 -17.35 11.77 7.14
C VAL A 160 -17.24 10.38 7.76
N ASN A 161 -16.70 10.31 8.98
CA ASN A 161 -16.52 9.06 9.74
C ASN A 161 -15.90 7.92 8.92
N ALA A 162 -14.86 8.24 8.16
CA ALA A 162 -14.19 7.32 7.25
C ALA A 162 -12.83 6.86 7.81
N PRO A 163 -12.30 5.70 7.36
CA PRO A 163 -10.94 5.29 7.66
C PRO A 163 -9.90 6.33 7.23
N SER A 164 -8.87 6.53 8.05
CA SER A 164 -7.76 7.45 7.79
C SER A 164 -6.49 6.98 8.49
N ILE A 165 -5.37 7.69 8.26
CA ILE A 165 -4.10 7.47 8.98
C ILE A 165 -4.17 7.76 10.49
N SER A 166 -5.27 8.36 10.96
CA SER A 166 -5.54 8.65 12.37
C SER A 166 -6.73 7.84 12.91
N GLY A 167 -7.05 6.70 12.28
CA GLY A 167 -8.25 5.92 12.58
C GLY A 167 -9.50 6.48 11.91
N THR A 168 -10.68 6.18 12.44
CA THR A 168 -11.94 6.72 11.91
C THR A 168 -12.04 8.22 12.20
N ALA A 169 -12.16 9.05 11.16
CA ALA A 169 -12.19 10.50 11.28
C ALA A 169 -13.07 11.15 10.21
N THR A 170 -13.34 12.44 10.40
CA THR A 170 -13.88 13.32 9.35
C THR A 170 -12.76 14.22 8.83
N PHE A 171 -12.54 14.23 7.52
CA PHE A 171 -11.41 14.92 6.90
C PHE A 171 -11.73 15.40 5.48
N GLN A 172 -10.92 16.34 5.00
CA GLN A 172 -11.02 16.83 3.62
C GLN A 172 -10.21 15.94 2.67
N GLN A 173 -10.72 15.78 1.45
CA GLN A 173 -9.96 15.27 0.32
C GLN A 173 -9.73 16.38 -0.70
N TYR A 174 -8.48 16.55 -1.13
CA TYR A 174 -8.09 17.50 -2.16
C TYR A 174 -7.66 16.79 -3.43
N TRP A 175 -8.13 17.28 -4.57
CA TRP A 175 -7.92 16.63 -5.85
C TRP A 175 -7.40 17.61 -6.88
N SER A 176 -6.35 17.22 -7.59
CA SER A 176 -6.01 17.74 -8.91
C SER A 176 -6.15 16.59 -9.89
N VAL A 177 -7.06 16.67 -10.86
CA VAL A 177 -7.30 15.61 -11.85
C VAL A 177 -6.85 16.07 -13.22
N ARG A 178 -5.84 15.40 -13.78
CA ARG A 178 -5.29 15.71 -15.10
C ARG A 178 -6.33 15.47 -16.19
N ARG A 179 -6.47 16.41 -17.12
CA ARG A 179 -7.42 16.26 -18.25
C ARG A 179 -6.94 15.22 -19.25
N ASN A 180 -5.67 15.29 -19.64
CA ASN A 180 -5.07 14.35 -20.57
C ASN A 180 -4.30 13.29 -19.78
N LYS A 181 -4.93 12.11 -19.64
CA LYS A 181 -4.39 10.98 -18.88
C LYS A 181 -2.99 10.61 -19.38
N ARG A 182 -2.07 10.34 -18.45
CA ARG A 182 -0.72 9.83 -18.76
C ARG A 182 -0.25 8.84 -17.70
N THR A 183 0.66 7.95 -18.07
CA THR A 183 1.19 6.91 -17.19
C THR A 183 2.67 7.06 -16.90
N SER A 184 3.30 8.17 -17.32
CA SER A 184 4.68 8.50 -16.95
C SER A 184 4.88 10.01 -16.99
N GLY A 185 5.87 10.50 -16.25
CA GLY A 185 6.24 11.91 -16.25
C GLY A 185 6.85 12.39 -14.94
N SER A 186 6.99 13.71 -14.84
CA SER A 186 7.33 14.42 -13.61
C SER A 186 6.10 15.15 -13.08
N VAL A 187 5.90 15.15 -11.77
CA VAL A 187 4.86 15.90 -11.08
C VAL A 187 5.50 16.88 -10.11
N THR A 188 5.30 18.17 -10.34
CA THR A 188 5.81 19.24 -9.49
C THR A 188 4.79 19.55 -8.39
N VAL A 189 4.86 18.86 -7.25
CA VAL A 189 3.80 18.91 -6.22
C VAL A 189 3.56 20.31 -5.67
N ALA A 190 4.61 21.15 -5.63
CA ALA A 190 4.52 22.54 -5.20
C ALA A 190 3.49 23.35 -6.00
N THR A 191 3.38 23.11 -7.32
CA THR A 191 2.44 23.81 -8.19
C THR A 191 1.00 23.51 -7.79
N HIS A 192 0.70 22.25 -7.50
CA HIS A 192 -0.62 21.80 -7.06
C HIS A 192 -0.95 22.37 -5.67
N PHE A 193 -0.02 22.26 -4.72
CA PHE A 193 -0.25 22.71 -3.35
C PHE A 193 -0.42 24.23 -3.28
N ALA A 194 0.33 24.99 -4.07
CA ALA A 194 0.15 26.44 -4.20
C ALA A 194 -1.21 26.80 -4.81
N ALA A 195 -1.68 26.05 -5.81
CA ALA A 195 -3.00 26.25 -6.39
C ALA A 195 -4.13 25.94 -5.38
N TRP A 196 -4.03 24.83 -4.65
CA TRP A 196 -4.98 24.49 -3.58
C TRP A 196 -5.06 25.60 -2.52
N ALA A 197 -3.91 26.13 -2.08
CA ALA A 197 -3.88 27.24 -1.13
C ALA A 197 -4.62 28.49 -1.67
N LYS A 198 -4.47 28.83 -2.96
CA LYS A 198 -5.20 29.94 -3.61
C LYS A 198 -6.72 29.73 -3.61
N PHE A 199 -7.19 28.48 -3.61
CA PHE A 199 -8.61 28.14 -3.53
C PHE A 199 -9.13 27.96 -2.09
N GLY A 200 -8.32 28.30 -1.09
CA GLY A 200 -8.66 28.15 0.33
C GLY A 200 -8.55 26.71 0.84
N MET A 201 -7.97 25.80 0.07
CA MET A 201 -7.76 24.40 0.42
C MET A 201 -6.39 24.27 1.13
N LYS A 202 -6.38 24.46 2.45
CA LYS A 202 -5.15 24.47 3.24
C LYS A 202 -4.73 23.05 3.63
N LEU A 203 -3.54 22.66 3.19
CA LEU A 203 -2.88 21.45 3.69
C LEU A 203 -2.49 21.61 5.17
N GLY A 204 -2.31 20.48 5.83
CA GLY A 204 -1.78 20.40 7.19
C GLY A 204 -0.34 20.89 7.31
N ASN A 205 0.03 21.29 8.52
CA ASN A 205 1.38 21.75 8.82
C ASN A 205 2.42 20.60 8.90
N THR A 206 1.95 19.36 9.01
CA THR A 206 2.79 18.17 9.12
C THR A 206 2.43 17.20 7.99
N PHE A 207 3.41 16.88 7.14
CA PHE A 207 3.24 15.83 6.13
C PHE A 207 3.43 14.46 6.76
N ASP A 208 2.54 13.52 6.45
CA ASP A 208 2.70 12.10 6.75
C ASP A 208 3.43 11.44 5.57
N TYR A 209 2.96 10.33 4.99
CA TYR A 209 3.57 9.81 3.75
C TYR A 209 3.11 10.52 2.46
N GLN A 210 3.92 10.37 1.40
CA GLN A 210 3.65 10.81 0.03
C GLN A 210 4.18 9.76 -0.95
N ILE A 211 3.31 9.14 -1.73
CA ILE A 211 3.63 8.03 -2.62
C ILE A 211 3.04 8.25 -4.03
N VAL A 212 3.59 7.56 -5.03
CA VAL A 212 2.86 7.29 -6.27
C VAL A 212 2.04 6.04 -6.01
N ALA A 213 0.72 6.17 -6.00
CA ALA A 213 -0.21 5.10 -5.66
C ALA A 213 -1.01 4.63 -6.87
N THR A 214 -1.30 3.33 -6.86
CA THR A 214 -2.37 2.74 -7.64
C THR A 214 -3.52 2.39 -6.70
N GLU A 215 -4.72 2.80 -7.05
CA GLU A 215 -5.96 2.48 -6.33
C GLU A 215 -6.88 1.66 -7.23
N GLY A 216 -7.53 0.63 -6.70
CA GLY A 216 -8.53 -0.18 -7.39
C GLY A 216 -9.81 -0.25 -6.58
N TYR A 217 -10.95 0.06 -7.21
CA TYR A 217 -12.25 0.10 -6.55
C TYR A 217 -13.28 -0.72 -7.31
N PHE A 218 -13.76 -1.83 -6.74
CA PHE A 218 -14.74 -2.73 -7.36
C PHE A 218 -14.39 -3.06 -8.83
N SER A 219 -13.12 -3.41 -9.05
CA SER A 219 -12.55 -3.58 -10.38
C SER A 219 -11.50 -4.69 -10.42
N SER A 220 -10.84 -4.84 -11.57
CA SER A 220 -9.67 -5.69 -11.76
C SER A 220 -8.58 -4.91 -12.50
N GLY A 221 -7.35 -5.41 -12.51
CA GLY A 221 -6.28 -4.80 -13.27
C GLY A 221 -4.88 -5.15 -12.78
N SER A 222 -3.91 -4.51 -13.42
CA SER A 222 -2.51 -4.60 -13.02
C SER A 222 -1.81 -3.26 -13.16
N ALA A 223 -0.81 -3.04 -12.31
CA ALA A 223 0.09 -1.91 -12.39
C ALA A 223 1.51 -2.34 -12.04
N THR A 224 2.50 -1.89 -12.79
CA THR A 224 3.90 -1.87 -12.37
C THR A 224 4.40 -0.45 -12.49
N VAL A 225 4.85 0.13 -11.38
CA VAL A 225 5.20 1.55 -11.29
C VAL A 225 6.60 1.67 -10.71
N THR A 226 7.43 2.50 -11.30
CA THR A 226 8.74 2.88 -10.77
C THR A 226 8.73 4.36 -10.41
N VAL A 227 9.11 4.66 -9.18
CA VAL A 227 9.18 6.01 -8.61
C VAL A 227 10.65 6.43 -8.42
N SER A 228 10.96 7.71 -8.61
CA SER A 228 12.28 8.29 -8.35
C SER A 228 12.21 9.77 -8.00
#